data_AF-A0A1S3Z477-F1
#
_entry.id   AF-A0A1S3Z477-F1
#
_cell.length_a   1.000
_cell.length_b   1.000
_cell.length_c   1.000
_cell.angle_alpha   90.00
_cell.angle_beta   90.00
_cell.angle_gamma   90.00
#
_symmetry.space_group_name_H-M   'P 1'
#
loop_
_entity.id
_entity.type
_entity.pdbx_description
1 polymer ?
#
loop_
_entity_poly.entity_id
_entity_poly.type
_entity_poly.pdbx_seq_one_letter_code
_entity_poly.pdbx_strand_id
1 'polypeptide(L)'
;LPNDLLFCGNPLNPPLLLLGICGTTFFVSVWMHNVAATVMMMPVATGILQRLPSVNRSQPEYSDQLVTNFCKAVILGVIYSASIGGMSTLTGTGVNLILVGLWKSYFPQEKPISFSTWFFFGFPLALVIFFALWATLCLLYCRKGSSRSLSAYLDKSHLKRELDLLAEYYTRTTLAFSKSLLKARAT
;
A
#
# COMPACT_ATOMS: atom_id res chain seq x y z
N LEU A 1 -26.70 15.47 -10.82
CA LEU A 1 -25.97 14.95 -9.65
C LEU A 1 -24.88 14.01 -10.15
N PRO A 2 -23.59 14.28 -9.93
CA PRO A 2 -22.59 13.23 -10.03
C PRO A 2 -21.99 12.98 -8.64
N ASN A 3 -22.36 11.84 -8.06
CA ASN A 3 -21.80 11.29 -6.82
C ASN A 3 -20.54 10.44 -7.08
N ASP A 4 -19.88 10.61 -8.23
CA ASP A 4 -18.73 9.77 -8.64
C ASP A 4 -17.38 10.19 -8.04
N LEU A 5 -17.36 11.10 -7.06
CA LEU A 5 -16.11 11.69 -6.55
C LEU A 5 -15.86 11.55 -5.05
N LEU A 6 -16.62 10.71 -4.33
CA LEU A 6 -16.41 10.56 -2.88
C LEU A 6 -15.14 9.76 -2.54
N PHE A 7 -14.69 8.86 -3.40
CA PHE A 7 -13.46 8.07 -3.19
C PHE A 7 -12.20 8.76 -3.76
N CYS A 8 -12.39 9.82 -4.56
CA CYS A 8 -11.33 10.63 -5.18
C CYS A 8 -11.45 12.10 -4.75
N GLY A 9 -11.71 12.34 -3.46
CA GLY A 9 -11.78 13.67 -2.89
C GLY A 9 -10.44 14.40 -3.03
N ASN A 10 -10.46 15.58 -3.66
CA ASN A 10 -9.32 16.49 -3.70
C ASN A 10 -9.14 17.14 -2.32
N PRO A 11 -7.92 17.25 -1.77
CA PRO A 11 -6.66 16.57 -2.15
C PRO A 11 -6.53 15.18 -1.50
N LEU A 12 -5.71 14.29 -2.08
CA LEU A 12 -5.53 12.92 -1.58
C LEU A 12 -5.01 12.95 -0.13
N ASN A 13 -5.78 12.43 0.81
CA ASN A 13 -5.39 12.39 2.21
C ASN A 13 -4.30 11.31 2.40
N PRO A 14 -3.07 11.65 2.83
CA PRO A 14 -2.02 10.67 3.12
C PRO A 14 -2.44 9.52 4.07
N PRO A 15 -3.24 9.76 5.13
CA PRO A 15 -3.71 8.65 5.97
C PRO A 15 -4.68 7.70 5.25
N LEU A 16 -5.44 8.21 4.27
CA LEU A 16 -6.35 7.39 3.46
C LEU A 16 -5.60 6.58 2.39
N LEU A 17 -4.54 7.15 1.82
CA LEU A 17 -3.61 6.42 0.96
C LEU A 17 -2.93 5.29 1.74
N LEU A 18 -2.44 5.57 2.94
CA LEU A 18 -1.86 4.57 3.84
C LEU A 18 -2.89 3.48 4.19
N LEU A 19 -4.13 3.86 4.49
CA LEU A 19 -5.23 2.92 4.73
C LEU A 19 -5.46 2.01 3.52
N GLY A 20 -5.46 2.58 2.31
CA GLY A 20 -5.62 1.82 1.06
C GLY A 20 -4.52 0.79 0.87
N ILE A 21 -3.26 1.18 1.00
CA ILE A 21 -2.09 0.28 0.83
C ILE A 21 -2.07 -0.80 1.92
N CYS A 22 -2.30 -0.43 3.18
CA CYS A 22 -2.32 -1.39 4.29
C CYS A 22 -3.53 -2.32 4.19
N GLY A 23 -4.69 -1.80 3.81
CA GLY A 23 -5.94 -2.55 3.69
C GLY A 23 -5.92 -3.56 2.55
N THR A 24 -5.37 -3.19 1.38
CA THR A 24 -5.17 -4.16 0.28
C THR A 24 -4.17 -5.24 0.69
N THR A 25 -3.08 -4.88 1.38
CA THR A 25 -2.11 -5.84 1.89
C THR A 25 -2.72 -6.80 2.90
N PHE A 26 -3.50 -6.29 3.86
CA PHE A 26 -4.24 -7.09 4.83
C PHE A 26 -5.17 -8.06 4.13
N PHE A 27 -6.01 -7.58 3.22
CA PHE A 27 -6.97 -8.40 2.49
C PHE A 27 -6.29 -9.50 1.67
N VAL A 28 -5.21 -9.18 0.94
CA VAL A 28 -4.46 -10.18 0.19
C VAL A 28 -3.85 -11.23 1.13
N SER A 29 -3.33 -10.81 2.29
CA SER A 29 -2.71 -11.71 3.26
C SER A 29 -3.70 -12.53 4.10
N VAL A 30 -5.00 -12.23 4.07
CA VAL A 30 -6.04 -13.13 4.62
C VAL A 30 -6.05 -14.45 3.84
N TRP A 31 -5.80 -14.39 2.53
CA TRP A 31 -5.88 -15.54 1.62
C TRP A 31 -4.51 -16.09 1.23
N MET A 32 -3.47 -15.26 1.26
CA MET A 32 -2.11 -15.63 0.91
C MET A 32 -1.18 -15.66 2.12
N HIS A 33 -0.07 -16.37 1.99
CA HIS A 33 0.95 -16.38 3.03
C HIS A 33 1.60 -14.98 3.23
N ASN A 34 1.84 -14.59 4.48
CA ASN A 34 2.36 -13.26 4.87
C ASN A 34 3.58 -12.82 4.07
N VAL A 35 4.52 -13.73 3.83
CA VAL A 35 5.76 -13.44 3.09
C VAL A 35 5.45 -13.13 1.62
N ALA A 36 4.59 -13.92 0.99
CA ALA A 36 4.20 -13.71 -0.41
C ALA A 36 3.44 -12.38 -0.58
N ALA A 37 2.49 -12.08 0.32
CA ALA A 37 1.76 -10.82 0.31
C ALA A 37 2.70 -9.61 0.47
N THR A 38 3.67 -9.69 1.39
CA THR A 38 4.67 -8.64 1.60
C THR A 38 5.54 -8.43 0.36
N VAL A 39 6.05 -9.51 -0.24
CA VAL A 39 6.90 -9.44 -1.44
C VAL A 39 6.16 -8.85 -2.64
N MET A 40 4.86 -9.11 -2.77
CA MET A 40 4.03 -8.52 -3.84
C MET A 40 3.71 -7.04 -3.60
N MET A 41 3.40 -6.67 -2.36
CA MET A 41 2.97 -5.31 -2.04
C MET A 41 4.13 -4.35 -1.82
N MET A 42 5.33 -4.83 -1.49
CA MET A 42 6.53 -4.00 -1.32
C MET A 42 6.89 -3.20 -2.59
N PRO A 43 7.01 -3.79 -3.80
CA PRO A 43 7.31 -3.02 -5.02
C PRO A 43 6.17 -2.07 -5.42
N VAL A 44 4.92 -2.43 -5.12
CA VAL A 44 3.76 -1.54 -5.34
C VAL A 44 3.86 -0.32 -4.42
N ALA A 45 4.15 -0.54 -3.13
CA ALA A 45 4.33 0.51 -2.15
C ALA A 45 5.53 1.40 -2.50
N THR A 46 6.69 0.84 -2.84
CA THR A 46 7.87 1.63 -3.22
C THR A 46 7.66 2.38 -4.53
N GLY A 47 6.95 1.82 -5.50
CA GLY A 47 6.57 2.51 -6.74
C GLY A 47 5.68 3.74 -6.49
N ILE A 48 4.75 3.65 -5.53
CA ILE A 48 3.95 4.80 -5.09
C ILE A 48 4.82 5.84 -4.37
N LEU A 49 5.74 5.39 -3.51
CA LEU A 49 6.65 6.28 -2.79
C LEU A 49 7.62 7.03 -3.71
N GLN A 50 8.08 6.41 -4.80
CA GLN A 50 8.93 7.04 -5.82
C GLN A 50 8.24 8.18 -6.58
N ARG A 51 6.90 8.22 -6.58
CA ARG A 51 6.13 9.31 -7.18
C ARG A 51 5.98 10.52 -6.27
N LEU A 52 6.39 10.41 -5.00
CA LEU A 52 6.39 11.56 -4.11
C LEU A 52 7.54 12.48 -4.53
N PRO A 53 7.25 13.70 -5.02
CA PRO A 53 8.30 14.64 -5.41
C PRO A 53 9.15 14.96 -4.19
N SER A 54 10.43 14.60 -4.28
CA SER A 54 11.42 14.92 -3.28
C SER A 54 11.79 16.39 -3.36
N VAL A 55 11.86 17.03 -2.19
CA VAL A 55 12.46 18.35 -1.92
C VAL A 55 11.63 19.56 -2.33
N ASN A 56 11.01 20.20 -1.33
CA ASN A 56 10.61 21.60 -1.44
C ASN A 56 11.87 22.47 -1.37
N ARG A 57 12.21 23.18 -2.45
CA ARG A 57 13.48 23.93 -2.60
C ARG A 57 13.63 25.08 -1.58
N SER A 58 12.55 25.43 -0.87
CA SER A 58 12.49 26.50 0.12
C SER A 58 12.95 26.10 1.54
N GLN A 59 12.84 24.81 1.90
CA GLN A 59 13.29 24.26 3.20
C GLN A 59 13.67 22.76 3.02
N PRO A 60 14.91 22.46 2.58
CA PRO A 60 15.30 21.10 2.21
C PRO A 60 15.23 20.10 3.38
N GLU A 61 15.70 20.48 4.57
CA GLU A 61 15.79 19.54 5.72
C GLU A 61 14.42 19.10 6.27
N TYR A 62 13.46 20.02 6.39
CA TYR A 62 12.14 19.70 6.95
C TYR A 62 11.29 18.86 5.98
N SER A 63 11.38 19.11 4.67
CA SER A 63 10.61 18.36 3.68
C SER A 63 11.09 16.92 3.50
N ASP A 64 12.40 16.69 3.59
CA ASP A 64 13.01 15.36 3.41
C ASP A 64 12.68 14.41 4.58
N GLN A 65 12.68 14.94 5.81
CA GLN A 65 12.33 14.15 6.98
C GLN A 65 10.85 13.70 6.97
N LEU A 66 9.94 14.53 6.46
CA LEU A 66 8.51 14.20 6.33
C LEU A 66 8.26 13.08 5.31
N VAL A 67 8.89 13.18 4.13
CA VAL A 67 8.80 12.14 3.08
C VAL A 67 9.38 10.84 3.60
N THR A 68 10.56 10.89 4.23
CA THR A 68 11.20 9.72 4.84
C THR A 68 10.32 9.05 5.91
N ASN A 69 9.70 9.84 6.77
CA ASN A 69 8.78 9.33 7.80
C ASN A 69 7.54 8.67 7.19
N PHE A 70 6.98 9.24 6.11
CA PHE A 70 5.88 8.63 5.39
C PHE A 70 6.29 7.31 4.69
N CYS A 71 7.46 7.29 4.05
CA CYS A 71 8.03 6.06 3.47
C CYS A 71 8.17 4.95 4.53
N LYS A 72 8.69 5.30 5.72
CA LYS A 72 8.79 4.37 6.85
C LYS A 72 7.41 3.85 7.28
N ALA A 73 6.41 4.73 7.40
CA ALA A 73 5.04 4.34 7.75
C ALA A 73 4.42 3.38 6.73
N VAL A 74 4.63 3.61 5.44
CA VAL A 74 4.11 2.74 4.37
C VAL A 74 4.78 1.36 4.42
N ILE A 75 6.11 1.30 4.50
CA ILE A 75 6.85 0.04 4.54
C ILE A 75 6.48 -0.77 5.79
N LEU A 76 6.50 -0.13 6.97
CA LEU A 76 6.09 -0.77 8.22
C LEU A 76 4.62 -1.21 8.18
N GLY A 77 3.76 -0.37 7.61
CA GLY A 77 2.34 -0.66 7.41
C GLY A 77 2.11 -1.92 6.59
N VAL A 78 2.80 -2.09 5.47
CA VAL A 78 2.72 -3.30 4.63
C VAL A 78 3.17 -4.54 5.41
N ILE A 79 4.33 -4.49 6.06
CA ILE A 79 4.91 -5.64 6.78
C ILE A 79 3.99 -6.11 7.93
N TYR A 80 3.48 -5.17 8.73
CA TYR A 80 2.61 -5.51 9.85
C TYR A 80 1.20 -5.88 9.38
N SER A 81 0.64 -5.20 8.38
CA SER A 81 -0.70 -5.51 7.86
C SER A 81 -0.75 -6.90 7.22
N ALA A 82 0.31 -7.30 6.49
CA ALA A 82 0.44 -8.67 5.99
C ALA A 82 0.44 -9.67 7.16
N SER A 83 1.25 -9.41 8.18
CA SER A 83 1.33 -10.29 9.35
C SER A 83 -0.01 -10.45 10.09
N ILE A 84 -0.74 -9.36 10.29
CA ILE A 84 -2.07 -9.36 10.92
C ILE A 84 -3.09 -10.07 10.03
N GLY A 85 -3.03 -9.86 8.72
CA GLY A 85 -3.89 -10.51 7.73
C GLY A 85 -3.81 -12.03 7.80
N GLY A 86 -2.62 -12.62 7.77
CA GLY A 86 -2.53 -14.09 7.81
C GLY A 86 -2.75 -14.71 9.19
N MET A 87 -2.72 -13.93 10.28
CA MET A 87 -3.18 -14.43 11.58
C MET A 87 -4.70 -14.65 11.61
N SER A 88 -5.46 -13.91 10.78
CA SER A 88 -6.92 -13.96 10.76
C SER A 88 -7.49 -15.32 10.29
N THR A 89 -6.76 -16.03 9.44
CA THR A 89 -7.19 -17.30 8.83
C THR A 89 -6.27 -18.44 9.21
N LEU A 90 -6.85 -19.64 9.20
CA LEU A 90 -6.13 -20.87 9.54
C LEU A 90 -5.04 -21.20 8.49
N THR A 91 -5.23 -20.76 7.24
CA THR A 91 -4.30 -20.95 6.10
C THR A 91 -3.28 -19.83 5.93
N GLY A 92 -3.44 -18.67 6.58
CA GLY A 92 -2.54 -17.53 6.39
C GLY A 92 -1.14 -17.73 6.98
N THR A 93 -1.02 -18.47 8.09
CA THR A 93 0.26 -18.77 8.73
C THR A 93 0.43 -20.25 9.06
N GLY A 94 1.67 -20.74 8.92
CA GLY A 94 2.02 -22.12 9.29
C GLY A 94 1.80 -22.40 10.79
N VAL A 95 1.91 -21.39 11.65
CA VAL A 95 1.67 -21.53 13.10
C VAL A 95 0.22 -21.93 13.38
N ASN A 96 -0.76 -21.33 12.71
CA ASN A 96 -2.18 -21.69 12.87
C ASN A 96 -2.45 -23.13 12.43
N LEU A 97 -1.80 -23.59 11.36
CA LEU A 97 -1.87 -24.98 10.89
C LEU A 97 -1.19 -25.96 11.86
N ILE A 98 -0.02 -25.61 12.39
CA ILE A 98 0.68 -26.42 13.40
C ILE A 98 -0.19 -26.56 14.65
N LEU A 99 -0.81 -25.48 15.13
CA LEU A 99 -1.73 -25.50 16.26
C LEU A 99 -2.86 -26.50 16.05
N VAL A 100 -3.47 -26.52 14.86
CA VAL A 100 -4.56 -27.44 14.53
C VAL A 100 -4.07 -28.89 14.48
N GLY A 101 -2.85 -29.11 13.98
CA GLY A 101 -2.20 -30.42 14.02
C GLY A 101 -1.94 -30.91 15.46
N LEU A 102 -1.40 -30.03 16.31
CA LEU A 102 -1.15 -30.33 17.71
C LEU A 102 -2.45 -30.55 18.49
N TRP A 103 -3.48 -29.75 18.24
CA TRP A 103 -4.79 -29.89 18.88
C TRP A 103 -5.39 -31.27 18.64
N LYS A 104 -5.34 -31.76 17.39
CA LYS A 104 -5.79 -33.11 17.04
C LYS A 104 -4.99 -34.20 17.77
N SER A 105 -3.70 -33.97 18.03
CA SER A 105 -2.83 -34.96 18.68
C SER A 105 -3.00 -34.98 20.21
N TYR A 106 -3.20 -33.83 20.85
CA TYR A 106 -3.34 -33.72 22.30
C TYR A 106 -4.78 -33.94 22.80
N PHE A 107 -5.79 -33.57 22.01
CA PHE A 107 -7.21 -33.66 22.39
C PHE A 107 -8.02 -34.46 21.36
N PRO A 108 -7.79 -35.78 21.20
CA PRO A 108 -8.48 -36.59 20.19
C PRO A 108 -9.98 -36.76 20.43
N GLN A 109 -10.46 -36.50 21.65
CA GLN A 109 -11.88 -36.60 22.05
C GLN A 109 -12.68 -35.31 21.79
N GLU A 110 -12.00 -34.20 21.50
CA GLU A 110 -12.62 -32.89 21.33
C GLU A 110 -12.87 -32.55 19.86
N LYS A 111 -13.83 -31.65 19.61
CA LYS A 111 -14.15 -31.22 18.25
C LYS A 111 -12.92 -30.58 17.58
N PRO A 112 -12.56 -30.97 16.34
CA PRO A 112 -11.42 -30.39 15.65
C PRO A 112 -11.67 -28.92 15.32
N ILE A 113 -10.63 -28.10 15.47
CA ILE A 113 -10.66 -26.69 15.07
C ILE A 113 -10.88 -26.63 13.55
N SER A 114 -12.07 -26.20 13.15
CA SER A 114 -12.44 -26.01 11.75
C SER A 114 -12.06 -24.62 11.26
N PHE A 115 -11.91 -24.47 9.95
CA PHE A 115 -11.62 -23.17 9.32
C PHE A 115 -12.60 -22.08 9.76
N SER A 116 -13.90 -22.36 9.74
CA SER A 116 -14.94 -21.40 10.09
C SER A 116 -14.88 -20.97 11.56
N THR A 117 -14.64 -21.91 12.48
CA THR A 117 -14.50 -21.63 13.91
C THR A 117 -13.34 -20.67 14.17
N TRP A 118 -12.20 -20.94 13.54
CA TRP A 118 -11.04 -20.04 13.64
C TRP A 118 -11.30 -18.70 12.98
N PHE A 119 -11.93 -18.68 11.80
CA PHE A 119 -12.23 -17.43 11.09
C PHE A 119 -13.10 -16.49 11.92
N PHE A 120 -14.20 -16.97 12.51
CA PHE A 120 -15.07 -16.13 13.35
C PHE A 120 -14.39 -15.63 14.64
N PHE A 121 -13.31 -16.28 15.08
CA PHE A 121 -12.52 -15.84 16.22
C PHE A 121 -11.37 -14.90 15.81
N GLY A 122 -10.54 -15.32 14.86
CA GLY A 122 -9.33 -14.65 14.43
C GLY A 122 -9.57 -13.43 13.53
N PHE A 123 -10.57 -13.47 12.65
CA PHE A 123 -10.87 -12.36 11.74
C PHE A 123 -11.33 -11.06 12.46
N PRO A 124 -12.30 -11.08 13.38
CA PRO A 124 -12.68 -9.85 14.08
C PRO A 124 -11.54 -9.30 14.95
N LEU A 125 -10.75 -10.17 15.59
CA LEU A 125 -9.57 -9.77 16.35
C LEU A 125 -8.53 -9.10 15.44
N ALA A 126 -8.25 -9.70 14.28
CA ALA A 126 -7.32 -9.16 13.30
C ALA A 126 -7.77 -7.80 12.76
N LEU A 127 -9.07 -7.60 12.53
CA LEU A 127 -9.61 -6.29 12.13
C LEU A 127 -9.37 -5.22 13.20
N VAL A 128 -9.60 -5.53 14.48
CA VAL A 128 -9.34 -4.60 15.58
C VAL A 128 -7.86 -4.23 15.64
N ILE A 129 -6.95 -5.21 15.52
CA ILE A 129 -5.50 -4.99 15.51
C ILE A 129 -5.08 -4.19 14.28
N PHE A 130 -5.68 -4.44 13.11
CA PHE A 130 -5.41 -3.69 11.88
C PHE A 130 -5.77 -2.21 12.02
N PHE A 131 -6.97 -1.89 12.54
CA PHE A 131 -7.35 -0.50 12.77
C PHE A 131 -6.48 0.17 13.84
N ALA A 132 -6.08 -0.56 14.89
CA ALA A 132 -5.15 -0.06 15.90
C ALA A 132 -3.75 0.23 15.30
N LEU A 133 -3.24 -0.64 14.42
CA LEU A 133 -2.00 -0.41 13.68
C LEU A 133 -2.12 0.83 12.80
N TRP A 134 -3.17 0.94 12.00
CA TRP A 134 -3.39 2.08 11.13
C TRP A 134 -3.49 3.39 11.93
N ALA A 135 -4.23 3.40 13.03
CA ALA A 135 -4.32 4.55 13.93
C ALA A 135 -2.95 4.91 14.52
N THR A 136 -2.17 3.91 14.96
CA THR A 136 -0.82 4.12 15.51
C THR A 136 0.12 4.70 14.45
N LEU A 137 0.11 4.19 13.22
CA LEU A 137 0.91 4.72 12.12
C LEU A 137 0.49 6.15 11.76
N CYS A 138 -0.81 6.44 11.74
CA CYS A 138 -1.31 7.79 11.52
C CYS A 138 -0.87 8.75 12.64
N LEU A 139 -0.94 8.34 13.90
CA LEU A 139 -0.57 9.20 15.04
C LEU A 139 0.93 9.46 15.12
N LEU A 140 1.77 8.44 14.83
CA LEU A 140 3.22 8.55 14.91
C LEU A 140 3.83 9.27 13.70
N TYR A 141 3.36 8.96 12.48
CA TYR A 141 4.00 9.45 11.25
C TYR A 141 3.20 10.56 10.54
N CYS A 142 1.89 10.70 10.78
CA CYS A 142 1.04 11.76 10.20
C CYS A 142 0.71 12.90 11.20
N ARG A 143 1.60 13.21 12.15
CA ARG A 143 1.36 14.28 13.15
C ARG A 143 1.28 15.68 12.50
N LYS A 144 0.11 16.33 12.64
CA LYS A 144 -0.36 17.74 12.48
C LYS A 144 0.19 18.69 11.38
N GLY A 145 1.29 18.40 10.68
CA GLY A 145 1.82 19.23 9.58
C GLY A 145 2.16 18.46 8.30
N SER A 146 2.45 17.16 8.42
CA SER A 146 2.83 16.29 7.29
C SER A 146 1.74 16.17 6.23
N SER A 147 0.47 16.06 6.65
CA SER A 147 -0.61 15.82 5.70
C SER A 147 -0.89 16.98 4.75
N ARG A 148 -0.71 18.24 5.17
CA ARG A 148 -0.90 19.38 4.26
C ARG A 148 0.19 19.47 3.20
N SER A 149 1.44 19.24 3.59
CA SER A 149 2.58 19.25 2.68
C SER A 149 2.46 18.09 1.67
N LEU A 150 2.25 16.87 2.17
CA LEU A 150 2.16 15.66 1.33
C LEU A 150 0.89 15.61 0.47
N SER A 151 -0.22 16.15 0.94
CA SER A 151 -1.47 16.22 0.17
C SER A 151 -1.39 17.24 -0.98
N ALA A 152 -0.63 18.34 -0.83
CA ALA A 152 -0.32 19.24 -1.93
C ALA A 152 0.52 18.56 -3.02
N TYR A 153 1.40 17.61 -2.65
CA TYR A 153 2.19 16.83 -3.58
C TYR A 153 1.43 15.68 -4.27
N LEU A 154 0.39 15.15 -3.61
CA LEU A 154 -0.49 14.09 -4.14
C LEU A 154 -1.68 14.64 -4.96
N ASP A 155 -1.65 15.93 -5.31
CA ASP A 155 -2.73 16.52 -6.09
C ASP A 155 -2.70 16.01 -7.54
N LYS A 156 -3.87 15.61 -8.05
CA LYS A 156 -4.06 15.06 -9.40
C LYS A 156 -3.66 16.06 -10.48
N SER A 157 -3.72 17.36 -10.19
CA SER A 157 -3.28 18.43 -11.09
C SER A 157 -1.80 18.28 -11.47
N HIS A 158 -0.95 17.89 -10.50
CA HIS A 158 0.47 17.62 -10.72
C HIS A 158 0.67 16.33 -11.54
N LEU A 159 -0.03 15.23 -11.20
CA LEU A 159 0.06 13.98 -11.97
C LEU A 159 -0.43 14.14 -13.41
N LYS A 160 -1.52 14.88 -13.63
CA LYS A 160 -2.06 15.13 -14.97
C LYS A 160 -1.09 15.95 -15.81
N ARG A 161 -0.44 16.95 -15.20
CA ARG A 161 0.58 17.76 -15.85
C ARG A 161 1.81 16.94 -16.25
N GLU A 162 2.32 16.07 -15.38
CA GLU A 162 3.41 15.14 -15.72
C GLU A 162 3.01 14.14 -16.80
N LEU A 163 1.77 13.62 -16.75
CA LEU A 163 1.26 12.70 -17.77
C LEU A 163 1.13 13.37 -19.14
N ASP A 164 0.63 14.60 -19.19
CA ASP A 164 0.52 15.39 -20.42
C ASP A 164 1.91 15.73 -20.98
N LEU A 165 2.88 16.07 -20.12
CA LEU A 165 4.28 16.30 -20.52
C LEU A 165 4.95 15.04 -21.07
N LEU A 166 4.74 13.88 -20.43
CA LEU A 166 5.26 12.60 -20.91
C LEU A 166 4.60 12.17 -22.21
N ALA A 167 3.29 12.40 -22.39
CA ALA A 167 2.58 12.12 -23.63
C ALA A 167 3.13 12.99 -24.79
N GLU A 168 3.40 14.27 -24.54
CA GLU A 168 4.03 15.15 -25.53
C GLU A 168 5.47 14.72 -25.84
N TYR A 169 6.24 14.36 -24.82
CA TYR A 169 7.61 13.87 -24.97
C TYR A 169 7.68 12.57 -25.79
N TYR A 170 6.82 11.60 -25.48
CA TYR A 170 6.70 10.34 -26.21
C TYR A 170 6.33 10.59 -27.67
N THR A 171 5.33 11.45 -27.91
CA THR A 171 4.92 11.82 -29.28
C THR A 171 6.08 12.46 -30.06
N ARG A 172 6.85 13.37 -29.45
CA ARG A 172 8.00 14.01 -30.11
C ARG A 172 9.12 13.03 -30.41
N THR A 173 9.43 12.10 -29.49
CA THR A 173 10.49 11.09 -29.70
C THR A 173 10.11 10.06 -30.76
N THR A 174 8.87 9.56 -30.75
CA THR A 174 8.38 8.64 -31.81
C THR A 174 8.40 9.30 -33.19
N LEU A 175 8.03 10.58 -33.27
CA LEU A 175 7.98 11.33 -34.53
C LEU A 175 9.40 11.67 -35.05
N ALA A 176 10.34 11.98 -34.16
CA ALA A 176 11.75 12.15 -34.51
C ALA A 176 12.38 10.83 -35.00
N PHE A 177 12.09 9.72 -34.33
CA PHE A 177 12.57 8.40 -34.72
C PHE A 177 12.00 7.95 -36.07
N SER A 178 10.70 8.14 -36.30
CA SER A 178 10.03 7.87 -37.57
C SER A 178 10.65 8.66 -38.74
N LYS A 179 10.92 9.97 -38.54
CA LYS A 179 11.61 10.80 -39.53
C LYS A 179 13.04 10.34 -39.81
N SER A 180 13.77 9.90 -38.78
CA SER A 180 15.14 9.39 -38.94
C SER A 180 15.17 8.06 -39.72
N LEU A 181 14.20 7.17 -39.49
CA LEU A 181 14.04 5.94 -40.25
C LEU A 181 13.65 6.20 -41.72
N LEU A 182 12.76 7.16 -41.98
CA LEU A 182 12.40 7.55 -43.34
C LEU A 182 13.60 8.13 -44.09
N LYS A 183 14.45 8.90 -43.41
CA LYS A 183 15.67 9.47 -44.00
C LYS A 183 16.72 8.40 -44.29
N ALA A 184 16.88 7.41 -43.41
CA ALA A 184 17.81 6.28 -43.59
C ALA A 184 17.34 5.28 -44.66
N ARG A 185 16.03 5.20 -44.94
CA ARG A 185 15.47 4.38 -46.02
C ARG A 185 15.55 5.05 -47.40
N ALA A 186 15.76 6.38 -47.44
CA ALA A 186 15.86 7.17 -48.66
C ALA A 186 17.31 7.36 -49.17
N THR A 187 18.29 6.82 -48.45
CA THR A 187 19.72 6.72 -48.82
C THR A 187 20.08 5.28 -49.10
#